data_AF-A0A4W3GNH5-F1
#
_entry.id   AF-A0A4W3GNH5-F1
#
_cell.length_a   1.000
_cell.length_b   1.000
_cell.length_c   1.000
_cell.angle_alpha   90.00
_cell.angle_beta   90.00
_cell.angle_gamma   90.00
#
_symmetry.space_group_name_H-M   'P 1'
#
loop_
_entity.id
_entity.type
_entity.pdbx_description
1 polymer ?
#
loop_
_entity_poly.entity_id
_entity_poly.type
_entity_poly.pdbx_seq_one_letter_code
_entity_poly.pdbx_strand_id
1 'polypeptide(L)'
;IQQKKTPCERLALSGDCCSGARQPGKSPSVSINWTLGDSDLEVINATTGKGALGCSSRLCKRALYSRWAKLYGKVRARRPLAPQPRWPREAKLAAESHQAVKQQLFKALQKAGLGTWVRKPPEQDYFLLAL
;
A
#
# COMPACT_ATOMS: atom_id res chain seq x y z
N ILE A 1 21.04 46.33 -19.36
CA ILE A 1 21.05 44.85 -19.53
C ILE A 1 19.77 44.35 -18.84
N GLN A 2 18.63 44.34 -19.57
CA GLN A 2 17.84 43.13 -19.91
C GLN A 2 17.65 42.20 -18.69
N GLN A 3 16.44 41.84 -18.26
CA GLN A 3 15.52 41.03 -19.07
C GLN A 3 14.04 41.40 -18.88
N LYS A 4 13.34 41.47 -20.01
CA LYS A 4 11.89 41.62 -20.15
C LYS A 4 11.18 40.36 -19.64
N LYS A 5 10.15 40.51 -18.80
CA LYS A 5 9.13 39.48 -18.56
C LYS A 5 8.24 39.40 -19.79
N THR A 6 8.38 38.35 -20.59
CA THR A 6 7.37 37.94 -21.56
C THR A 6 6.37 37.01 -20.87
N PRO A 7 5.05 37.24 -20.97
CA PRO A 7 4.07 36.24 -20.59
C PRO A 7 4.01 35.19 -21.70
N CYS A 8 4.24 33.92 -21.36
CA CYS A 8 3.99 32.82 -22.28
C CYS A 8 2.48 32.53 -22.28
N GLU A 9 1.73 33.27 -23.08
CA GLU A 9 0.43 32.80 -23.55
C GLU A 9 0.67 31.68 -24.56
N ARG A 10 0.45 30.44 -24.11
CA ARG A 10 0.23 29.33 -25.03
C ARG A 10 -0.77 28.38 -24.40
N LEU A 11 -1.99 28.43 -24.93
CA LEU A 11 -3.04 27.43 -24.72
C LEU A 11 -2.44 26.03 -24.95
N ALA A 12 -2.29 25.26 -23.87
CA ALA A 12 -1.92 23.86 -23.91
C ALA A 12 -2.93 23.11 -23.04
N LEU A 13 -3.71 22.26 -23.71
CA LEU A 13 -4.61 21.30 -23.10
C LEU A 13 -3.88 20.50 -22.03
N SER A 14 -4.54 20.35 -20.88
CA SER A 14 -4.17 19.60 -19.67
C SER A 14 -3.08 18.55 -19.85
N GLY A 15 -1.84 18.97 -19.65
CA GLY A 15 -0.66 18.12 -19.53
C GLY A 15 0.17 18.64 -18.37
N ASP A 16 0.52 17.75 -17.44
CA ASP A 16 1.28 18.06 -16.24
C ASP A 16 2.67 18.61 -16.62
N CYS A 17 2.75 19.93 -16.84
CA CYS A 17 3.90 20.58 -17.48
C CYS A 17 5.05 20.85 -16.50
N CYS A 18 4.86 20.54 -15.22
CA CYS A 18 5.85 20.70 -14.18
C CYS A 18 6.54 19.37 -13.91
N SER A 19 7.46 18.97 -14.80
CA SER A 19 8.47 17.98 -14.44
C SER A 19 9.26 18.54 -13.25
N GLY A 20 8.94 18.07 -12.04
CA GLY A 20 9.54 18.59 -10.81
C GLY A 20 11.07 18.55 -10.90
N ALA A 21 11.71 19.71 -10.74
CA ALA A 21 13.17 19.79 -10.73
C ALA A 21 13.71 18.89 -9.62
N ARG A 22 14.68 18.02 -9.96
CA ARG A 22 15.34 17.16 -8.98
C ARG A 22 15.90 18.03 -7.85
N GLN A 23 15.46 17.77 -6.63
CA GLN A 23 15.97 18.43 -5.43
C GLN A 23 17.10 17.57 -4.84
N PRO A 24 18.36 18.01 -4.90
CA PRO A 24 19.46 17.32 -4.23
C PRO A 24 19.27 17.42 -2.71
N GLY A 25 19.33 16.29 -1.99
CA GLY A 25 19.19 16.29 -0.55
C GLY A 25 18.91 14.91 0.04
N LYS A 26 18.96 14.80 1.37
CA LYS A 26 18.51 13.59 2.06
C LYS A 26 16.99 13.50 1.97
N SER A 27 16.48 12.35 1.57
CA SER A 27 15.04 12.08 1.60
C SER A 27 14.51 12.16 3.03
N PRO A 28 13.33 12.75 3.26
CA PRO A 28 12.70 12.73 4.57
C PRO A 28 12.50 11.30 5.08
N SER A 29 12.72 11.07 6.37
CA SER A 29 12.47 9.77 7.04
C SER A 29 11.01 9.60 7.46
N VAL A 30 10.10 10.29 6.78
CA VAL A 30 8.69 10.39 7.11
C VAL A 30 7.86 10.01 5.89
N SER A 31 6.78 9.27 6.13
CA SER A 31 5.75 8.94 5.17
C SER A 31 4.41 9.52 5.64
N ILE A 32 3.70 10.21 4.75
CA ILE A 32 2.40 10.81 5.04
C ILE A 32 1.37 10.08 4.20
N ASN A 33 0.25 9.69 4.81
CA ASN A 33 -0.87 9.10 4.09
C ASN A 33 -2.20 9.75 4.48
N TRP A 34 -3.17 9.66 3.57
CA TRP A 34 -4.53 10.13 3.74
C TRP A 34 -5.46 9.33 2.82
N THR A 35 -6.67 9.04 3.31
CA THR A 35 -7.74 8.41 2.56
C THR A 35 -9.00 9.26 2.66
N LEU A 36 -9.83 9.24 1.63
CA LEU A 36 -11.11 9.96 1.65
C LEU A 36 -11.94 9.56 2.87
N GLY A 37 -12.36 10.56 3.64
CA GLY A 37 -13.12 10.38 4.89
C GLY A 37 -12.28 10.38 6.16
N ASP A 38 -10.95 10.40 6.06
CA ASP A 38 -10.09 10.66 7.22
C ASP A 38 -10.19 12.13 7.64
N SER A 39 -10.29 12.38 8.96
CA SER A 39 -10.28 13.74 9.51
C SER A 39 -8.94 14.43 9.31
N ASP A 40 -7.84 13.65 9.40
CA ASP A 40 -6.47 14.16 9.41
C ASP A 40 -5.48 13.25 8.67
N LEU A 41 -4.33 13.84 8.34
CA LEU A 41 -3.16 13.14 7.79
C LEU A 41 -2.56 12.20 8.85
N GLU A 42 -2.17 11.00 8.44
CA GLU A 42 -1.37 10.10 9.28
C GLU A 42 0.11 10.23 8.89
N VAL A 43 0.94 10.59 9.87
CA VAL A 43 2.39 10.75 9.71
C VAL A 43 3.11 9.56 10.34
N ILE A 44 3.93 8.86 9.55
CA ILE A 44 4.62 7.62 9.92
C ILE A 44 6.12 7.81 9.77
N ASN A 45 6.89 7.37 10.77
CA ASN A 45 8.33 7.25 10.65
C ASN A 45 8.68 6.08 9.71
N ALA A 46 9.30 6.37 8.57
CA ALA A 46 9.55 5.41 7.50
C ALA A 46 10.53 4.29 7.91
N THR A 47 11.39 4.54 8.90
CA THR A 47 12.34 3.55 9.42
C THR A 47 11.65 2.52 10.33
N THR A 48 10.75 2.98 11.19
CA THR A 48 10.06 2.11 12.18
C THR A 48 8.72 1.58 11.69
N GLY A 49 8.11 2.22 10.69
CA GLY A 49 6.77 1.92 10.20
C GLY A 49 5.65 2.27 11.18
N LYS A 50 5.93 3.12 12.17
CA LYS A 50 5.01 3.53 13.24
C LYS A 50 4.77 5.03 13.26
N GLY A 51 3.61 5.42 13.77
CA GLY A 51 3.23 6.82 13.98
C GLY A 51 3.80 7.40 15.26
N ALA A 52 3.26 8.54 15.67
CA ALA A 52 3.60 9.20 16.93
C ALA A 52 3.53 8.23 18.12
N LEU A 53 4.48 8.34 19.05
CA LEU A 53 4.56 7.53 20.27
C LEU A 53 4.60 6.00 20.02
N GLY A 54 4.98 5.56 18.81
CA GLY A 54 5.06 4.13 18.47
C GLY A 54 3.72 3.47 18.14
N CYS A 55 2.67 4.27 17.93
CA CYS A 55 1.36 3.79 17.50
C CYS A 55 1.44 3.05 16.15
N SER A 56 0.66 1.97 16.02
CA SER A 56 0.56 1.24 14.75
C SER A 56 -0.22 2.06 13.74
N SER A 57 0.26 2.11 12.49
CA SER A 57 -0.45 2.79 11.40
C SER A 57 -1.82 2.16 11.12
N ARG A 58 -2.80 2.96 10.71
CA ARG A 58 -4.09 2.49 10.15
C ARG A 58 -3.93 1.64 8.88
N LEU A 59 -2.79 1.77 8.20
CA LEU A 59 -2.41 0.98 7.02
C LEU A 59 -1.58 -0.27 7.36
N CYS A 60 -1.27 -0.52 8.64
CA CYS A 60 -0.54 -1.72 9.03
C CYS A 60 -1.35 -2.99 8.71
N LYS A 61 -0.66 -4.12 8.54
CA LYS A 61 -1.29 -5.41 8.22
C LYS A 61 -2.44 -5.76 9.18
N ARG A 62 -2.27 -5.49 10.48
CA ARG A 62 -3.27 -5.78 11.53
C ARG A 62 -4.53 -4.93 11.36
N ALA A 63 -4.38 -3.63 11.13
CA ALA A 63 -5.51 -2.72 10.93
C ALA A 63 -6.32 -3.08 9.68
N LEU A 64 -5.64 -3.37 8.56
CA LEU A 64 -6.28 -3.81 7.32
C LEU A 64 -6.99 -5.17 7.50
N TYR A 65 -6.36 -6.13 8.17
CA TYR A 65 -6.98 -7.43 8.43
C TYR A 65 -8.20 -7.32 9.36
N SER A 66 -8.16 -6.43 10.36
CA SER A 66 -9.32 -6.14 11.21
C SER A 66 -10.50 -5.59 10.42
N ARG A 67 -10.26 -4.65 9.50
CA ARG A 67 -11.31 -4.11 8.61
C ARG A 67 -11.86 -5.21 7.68
N TRP A 68 -10.99 -6.02 7.11
CA TRP A 68 -11.38 -7.16 6.26
C TRP A 68 -12.23 -8.18 7.03
N ALA A 69 -11.83 -8.55 8.24
CA ALA A 69 -12.57 -9.48 9.10
C ALA A 69 -14.00 -8.98 9.39
N LYS A 70 -14.15 -7.69 9.75
CA LYS A 70 -15.46 -7.07 9.97
C LYS A 70 -16.34 -7.13 8.71
N LEU A 71 -15.76 -6.88 7.54
CA LEU A 71 -16.47 -7.00 6.26
C LEU A 71 -16.85 -8.46 5.97
N TYR A 72 -15.94 -9.41 6.17
CA TYR A 72 -16.18 -10.84 5.96
C TYR A 72 -17.37 -11.34 6.78
N GLY A 73 -17.45 -10.96 8.06
CA GLY A 73 -18.60 -11.27 8.92
C GLY A 73 -19.92 -10.74 8.37
N LYS A 74 -19.94 -9.48 7.89
CA LYS A 74 -21.14 -8.86 7.29
C LYS A 74 -21.57 -9.56 5.99
N VAL A 75 -20.62 -9.95 5.14
CA VAL A 75 -20.92 -10.66 3.89
C VAL A 75 -21.39 -12.08 4.19
N ARG A 76 -20.77 -12.78 5.16
CA ARG A 76 -21.18 -14.13 5.57
C ARG A 76 -22.61 -14.16 6.13
N ALA A 77 -23.03 -13.11 6.81
CA ALA A 77 -24.41 -12.96 7.27
C ALA A 77 -25.42 -12.85 6.12
N ARG A 78 -24.98 -12.45 4.92
CA ARG A 78 -25.83 -12.29 3.73
C ARG A 78 -25.68 -13.43 2.71
N ARG A 79 -24.55 -14.12 2.70
CA ARG A 79 -24.22 -15.19 1.76
C ARG A 79 -23.45 -16.30 2.47
N PRO A 80 -23.76 -17.58 2.22
CA PRO A 80 -22.94 -18.68 2.69
C PRO A 80 -21.48 -18.50 2.24
N LEU A 81 -20.59 -18.45 3.22
CA LEU A 81 -19.15 -18.42 3.06
C LEU A 81 -18.54 -19.38 4.08
N ALA A 82 -17.31 -19.81 3.82
CA ALA A 82 -16.54 -20.59 4.76
C ALA A 82 -16.39 -19.88 6.13
N PRO A 83 -15.97 -20.60 7.18
CA PRO A 83 -15.58 -19.96 8.42
C PRO A 83 -14.51 -18.88 8.18
N GLN A 84 -14.61 -17.77 8.89
CA GLN A 84 -13.61 -16.72 8.79
C GLN A 84 -12.25 -17.27 9.24
N PRO A 85 -11.19 -17.12 8.42
CA PRO A 85 -9.85 -17.54 8.80
C PRO A 85 -9.38 -16.83 10.08
N ARG A 86 -8.63 -17.54 10.91
CA ARG A 86 -8.05 -16.95 12.13
C ARG A 86 -6.82 -16.13 11.77
N TRP A 87 -6.03 -16.64 10.82
CA TRP A 87 -4.76 -16.06 10.45
C TRP A 87 -4.87 -15.30 9.11
N PRO A 88 -4.28 -14.09 9.01
CA PRO A 88 -4.21 -13.36 7.74
C PRO A 88 -3.59 -14.17 6.61
N ARG A 89 -2.62 -15.05 6.92
CA ARG A 89 -2.00 -15.94 5.94
C ARG A 89 -3.03 -16.88 5.30
N GLU A 90 -3.90 -17.49 6.09
CA GLU A 90 -4.96 -18.37 5.58
C GLU A 90 -5.93 -17.60 4.68
N ALA A 91 -6.34 -16.40 5.10
CA ALA A 91 -7.19 -15.54 4.28
C ALA A 91 -6.53 -15.17 2.94
N LYS A 92 -5.23 -14.88 2.94
CA LYS A 92 -4.47 -14.62 1.70
C LYS A 92 -4.33 -15.84 0.81
N LEU A 93 -4.18 -17.04 1.39
CA LEU A 93 -4.06 -18.29 0.65
C LEU A 93 -5.40 -18.73 0.03
N ALA A 94 -6.51 -18.47 0.72
CA ALA A 94 -7.86 -18.74 0.22
C ALA A 94 -8.22 -17.91 -1.03
N ALA A 95 -7.48 -16.83 -1.32
CA ALA A 95 -7.63 -16.06 -2.56
C ALA A 95 -6.87 -16.72 -3.73
N GLU A 96 -7.33 -17.89 -4.17
CA GLU A 96 -6.64 -18.76 -5.14
C GLU A 96 -6.32 -18.07 -6.46
N SER A 97 -7.27 -17.32 -7.03
CA SER A 97 -7.08 -16.58 -8.28
C SER A 97 -5.95 -15.54 -8.18
N HIS A 98 -5.91 -14.80 -7.07
CA HIS A 98 -4.85 -13.85 -6.79
C HIS A 98 -3.50 -14.55 -6.61
N GLN A 99 -3.46 -15.70 -5.91
CA GLN A 99 -2.21 -16.47 -5.79
C GLN A 99 -1.73 -17.01 -7.15
N ALA A 100 -2.64 -17.48 -8.01
CA ALA A 100 -2.29 -17.98 -9.34
C ALA A 100 -1.63 -16.89 -10.20
N VAL A 101 -2.22 -15.70 -10.27
CA VAL A 101 -1.65 -14.55 -11.01
C VAL A 101 -0.30 -14.12 -10.41
N LYS A 102 -0.19 -14.10 -9.08
CA LYS A 102 1.08 -13.79 -8.40
C LYS A 102 2.18 -14.79 -8.76
N GLN A 103 1.87 -16.08 -8.86
CA GLN A 103 2.86 -17.09 -9.31
C GLN A 103 3.24 -16.93 -10.78
N GLN A 104 2.28 -16.57 -11.65
CA GLN A 104 2.57 -16.27 -13.05
C GLN A 104 3.53 -15.09 -13.19
N LEU A 105 3.34 -14.02 -12.41
CA LEU A 105 4.25 -12.88 -12.37
C LEU A 105 5.68 -13.32 -12.00
N PHE A 106 5.83 -14.14 -10.96
CA PHE A 106 7.15 -14.61 -10.52
C PHE A 106 7.83 -15.46 -11.59
N LYS A 107 7.08 -16.34 -12.25
CA LYS A 107 7.57 -17.15 -13.37
C LYS A 107 7.97 -16.27 -14.56
N ALA A 108 7.19 -15.23 -14.86
CA ALA A 108 7.47 -14.32 -15.97
C ALA A 108 8.80 -13.57 -15.75
N LEU A 109 9.04 -13.04 -14.54
CA LEU A 109 10.31 -12.39 -14.19
C LEU A 109 11.50 -13.33 -14.37
N GLN A 110 11.37 -14.56 -13.89
CA GLN A 110 12.43 -15.56 -14.03
C GLN A 110 12.68 -15.93 -15.50
N LYS A 111 11.62 -16.19 -16.27
CA LYS A 111 11.71 -16.53 -17.70
C LYS A 111 12.33 -15.41 -18.53
N ALA A 112 12.08 -14.15 -18.16
CA ALA A 112 12.66 -12.99 -18.81
C ALA A 112 14.12 -12.71 -18.39
N GLY A 113 14.71 -13.53 -17.52
CA GLY A 113 16.07 -13.31 -17.01
C GLY A 113 16.18 -12.13 -16.03
N LEU A 114 15.07 -11.64 -15.48
CA LEU A 114 15.02 -10.48 -14.57
C LEU A 114 15.21 -10.85 -13.09
N GLY A 115 15.52 -12.12 -12.82
CA GLY A 115 15.75 -12.66 -11.48
C GLY A 115 14.49 -13.18 -10.77
N THR A 116 14.69 -13.57 -9.52
CA THR A 116 13.65 -14.19 -8.67
C THR A 116 13.04 -13.18 -7.71
N TRP A 117 11.70 -13.16 -7.61
CA TRP A 117 11.02 -12.29 -6.66
C TRP A 117 11.32 -12.68 -5.20
N VAL A 118 11.87 -11.74 -4.43
CA VAL A 118 12.18 -11.94 -3.00
C VAL A 118 10.91 -11.80 -2.16
N ARG A 119 10.62 -12.81 -1.34
CA ARG A 119 9.46 -12.82 -0.44
C ARG A 119 9.91 -12.55 0.99
N LYS A 120 9.03 -11.91 1.76
CA LYS A 120 9.20 -11.83 3.20
C LYS A 120 8.98 -13.21 3.84
N PRO A 121 9.64 -13.49 4.97
CA PRO A 121 9.40 -14.72 5.73
C PRO A 121 7.91 -14.86 6.12
N PRO A 122 7.33 -16.07 6.08
CA PRO A 122 5.92 -16.31 6.37
C PRO A 122 5.52 -15.93 7.80
N GLU A 123 6.47 -15.90 8.72
CA GLU A 123 6.31 -15.52 10.13
C GLU A 123 5.74 -14.10 10.27
N GLN A 124 6.02 -13.22 9.31
CA GLN A 124 5.51 -11.85 9.30
C GLN A 124 3.98 -11.78 9.05
N ASP A 125 3.33 -12.88 8.69
CA ASP A 125 1.88 -13.00 8.50
C ASP A 125 1.22 -13.91 9.56
N TYR A 126 1.96 -14.42 10.55
CA TYR A 126 1.43 -15.16 11.69
C TYR A 126 1.10 -14.21 12.85
N PHE A 127 -0.09 -13.62 12.80
CA PHE A 127 -0.64 -12.88 13.93
C PHE A 127 -2.15 -13.08 14.03
N LEU A 128 -2.67 -13.02 15.26
CA LEU A 128 -4.11 -12.99 15.53
C LEU A 128 -4.59 -11.56 15.70
N LEU A 129 -5.85 -11.32 15.35
CA LEU A 129 -6.58 -10.16 15.87
C LEU A 129 -6.81 -10.41 17.36
N ALA A 130 -6.55 -9.40 18.19
CA ALA A 130 -7.04 -9.44 19.56
C ALA A 130 -8.58 -9.44 19.49
N LEU A 131 -9.21 -10.36 20.22
CA LEU A 131 -10.67 -10.41 20.38
C LEU A 131 -11.15 -9.17 21.13
#